data_AF-A0A9P6E654-F1
#
_entry.id   AF-A0A9P6E654-F1
#
_cell.length_a   1.000
_cell.length_b   1.000
_cell.length_c   1.000
_cell.angle_alpha   90.00
_cell.angle_beta   90.00
_cell.angle_gamma   90.00
#
_symmetry.space_group_name_H-M   'P 1'
#
loop_
_entity.id
_entity.type
_entity.pdbx_description
1 polymer ?
#
loop_
_entity_poly.entity_id
_entity_poly.type
_entity_poly.pdbx_seq_one_letter_code
_entity_poly.pdbx_strand_id
1 'polypeptide(L)'
;MPFPNPVTVCQEHQLADGPHTLRLNLIGSPTTNVLIFDHIQYVPSPHAISSKGAIIFQNNDPDLEYGPGWNHIDNATMTNQTGSMVAFDFVGTLVSAFTILPKEFFEWNSMPGSYSIDNGSSKSFDQTGHLSRVVAYYNQRLFESPPLASGHHKLAIIYAGNSEINPLYLLSDC
;
A
#
# COMPACT_ATOMS: atom_id res chain seq x y z
N MET A 1 3.42 15.79 -9.35
CA MET A 1 3.57 16.44 -8.03
C MET A 1 3.68 15.32 -7.01
N PRO A 2 4.59 15.39 -6.02
CA PRO A 2 4.52 14.47 -4.90
C PRO A 2 3.19 14.70 -4.19
N PHE A 3 2.41 13.63 -4.00
CA PHE A 3 1.21 13.72 -3.17
C PHE A 3 1.66 14.07 -1.75
N PRO A 4 1.11 15.13 -1.12
CA PRO A 4 1.36 15.38 0.30
C PRO A 4 0.93 14.14 1.09
N ASN A 5 1.66 13.82 2.15
CA ASN A 5 1.30 12.71 3.05
C ASN A 5 -0.18 12.83 3.41
N PRO A 6 -0.97 11.74 3.30
CA PRO A 6 -2.37 11.79 3.71
C PRO A 6 -2.41 12.17 5.20
N VAL A 7 -3.15 13.24 5.48
CA VAL A 7 -3.43 13.66 6.85
C VAL A 7 -4.85 13.22 7.14
N THR A 8 -5.03 12.33 8.11
CA THR A 8 -6.36 11.98 8.62
C THR A 8 -7.00 13.25 9.19
N VAL A 9 -8.06 13.73 8.52
CA VAL A 9 -8.73 14.98 8.88
C VAL A 9 -9.72 14.78 10.04
N CYS A 10 -10.42 13.64 10.04
CA CYS A 10 -11.36 13.27 11.10
C CYS A 10 -11.47 11.75 11.19
N GLN A 11 -11.66 11.25 12.41
CA GLN A 11 -11.82 9.84 12.72
C GLN A 11 -12.88 9.69 13.80
N GLU A 12 -13.72 8.67 13.68
CA GLU A 12 -14.73 8.29 14.67
C GLU A 12 -14.70 6.76 14.83
N HIS A 13 -14.91 6.30 16.06
CA HIS A 13 -14.87 4.88 16.39
C HIS A 13 -16.18 4.43 17.01
N GLN A 14 -16.45 3.12 16.99
CA GLN A 14 -17.59 2.51 17.70
C GLN A 14 -18.97 3.05 17.24
N LEU A 15 -19.08 3.44 15.97
CA LEU A 15 -20.36 3.75 15.37
C LEU A 15 -21.27 2.51 15.42
N ALA A 16 -22.51 2.69 15.87
CA ALA A 16 -23.50 1.62 15.90
C ALA A 16 -23.87 1.20 14.47
N ASP A 17 -24.10 -0.09 14.25
CA ASP A 17 -24.52 -0.63 12.95
C ASP A 17 -25.70 0.15 12.37
N GLY A 18 -25.51 0.71 11.17
CA GLY A 18 -26.56 1.41 10.44
C GLY A 18 -26.00 2.39 9.42
N PRO A 19 -26.88 3.12 8.70
CA PRO A 19 -26.47 4.17 7.79
C PRO A 19 -25.84 5.34 8.55
N HIS A 20 -24.69 5.82 8.06
CA HIS A 20 -24.02 7.01 8.58
C HIS A 20 -23.89 8.08 7.49
N THR A 21 -23.94 9.33 7.91
CA THR A 21 -23.72 10.49 7.03
C THR A 21 -22.43 11.17 7.46
N LEU A 22 -21.40 11.09 6.62
CA LEU A 22 -20.19 11.90 6.81
C LEU A 22 -20.42 13.30 6.22
N ARG A 23 -20.16 14.34 7.02
CA ARG A 23 -20.27 15.74 6.58
C ARG A 23 -18.95 16.47 6.78
N LEU A 24 -18.30 16.81 5.67
CA LEU A 24 -17.10 17.65 5.64
C LEU A 24 -17.51 19.12 5.45
N ASN A 25 -17.35 19.94 6.50
CA ASN A 25 -17.57 21.38 6.41
C ASN A 25 -16.23 22.10 6.27
N LEU A 26 -16.01 22.77 5.13
CA LEU A 26 -14.78 23.52 4.86
C LEU A 26 -14.99 25.00 5.19
N ILE A 27 -14.14 25.53 6.06
CA ILE A 27 -14.11 26.96 6.41
C ILE A 27 -12.75 27.51 5.96
N GLY A 28 -12.74 28.33 4.92
CA GLY A 28 -11.50 28.88 4.36
C GLY A 28 -11.73 30.05 3.40
N SER A 29 -10.66 30.78 3.10
CA SER A 29 -10.68 31.84 2.08
C SER A 29 -10.49 31.23 0.69
N PRO A 30 -11.30 31.60 -0.32
CA PRO A 30 -11.33 30.97 -1.64
C PRO A 30 -10.04 31.10 -2.47
N THR A 31 -9.02 31.83 -1.98
CA THR A 31 -7.85 32.21 -2.78
C THR A 31 -6.52 31.59 -2.35
N THR A 32 -6.42 30.90 -1.20
CA THR A 32 -5.11 30.42 -0.70
C THR A 32 -5.06 28.96 -0.22
N ASN A 33 -6.18 28.28 0.00
CA ASN A 33 -6.19 26.92 0.57
C ASN A 33 -7.02 25.97 -0.30
N VAL A 34 -6.34 25.08 -1.04
CA VAL A 34 -6.99 23.97 -1.76
C VAL A 34 -6.98 22.76 -0.84
N LEU A 35 -8.15 22.22 -0.51
CA LEU A 35 -8.27 20.90 0.08
C LEU A 35 -8.54 19.88 -1.03
N ILE A 36 -7.70 18.85 -1.12
CA ILE A 36 -7.95 17.68 -1.95
C ILE A 36 -8.46 16.58 -1.03
N PHE A 37 -9.66 16.09 -1.34
CA PHE A 37 -10.23 14.94 -0.66
C PHE A 37 -9.91 13.69 -1.49
N ASP A 38 -9.30 12.69 -0.86
CA ASP A 38 -8.86 11.48 -1.53
C ASP A 38 -9.88 10.35 -1.33
N HIS A 39 -9.96 9.81 -0.12
CA HIS A 39 -10.82 8.67 0.18
C HIS A 39 -11.38 8.70 1.61
N ILE A 40 -12.32 7.78 1.88
CA ILE A 40 -12.81 7.44 3.21
C ILE A 40 -12.40 6.00 3.47
N GLN A 41 -11.69 5.77 4.57
CA GLN A 41 -11.46 4.43 5.09
C GLN A 41 -12.48 4.16 6.20
N TYR A 42 -13.08 2.98 6.18
CA TYR A 42 -14.00 2.54 7.23
C TYR A 42 -13.88 1.02 7.39
N VAL A 43 -14.19 0.55 8.60
CA VAL A 43 -14.33 -0.88 8.87
C VAL A 43 -15.82 -1.21 8.72
N PRO A 44 -16.22 -2.05 7.74
CA PRO A 44 -17.60 -2.46 7.61
C PRO A 44 -18.02 -3.30 8.83
N SER A 45 -19.33 -3.32 9.15
CA SER A 45 -19.82 -4.26 10.16
C SER A 45 -19.58 -5.70 9.68
N PRO A 46 -19.43 -6.68 10.59
CA PRO A 46 -19.13 -8.07 10.21
C PRO A 46 -20.15 -8.70 9.24
N HIS A 47 -21.36 -8.13 9.18
CA HIS A 47 -22.46 -8.59 8.33
C HIS A 47 -22.68 -7.72 7.09
N ALA A 48 -21.93 -6.63 6.93
CA ALA A 48 -22.06 -5.76 5.77
C ALA A 48 -21.42 -6.43 4.55
N ILE A 49 -22.27 -6.84 3.61
CA ILE A 49 -21.83 -7.29 2.29
C ILE A 49 -21.50 -6.04 1.47
N SER A 50 -20.24 -5.62 1.49
CA SER A 50 -19.79 -4.55 0.60
C SER A 50 -19.43 -5.14 -0.76
N SER A 51 -20.25 -4.88 -1.78
CA SER A 51 -19.93 -5.24 -3.17
C SER A 51 -19.11 -4.16 -3.88
N LYS A 52 -18.67 -3.10 -3.17
CA LYS A 52 -18.04 -1.92 -3.75
C LYS A 52 -17.02 -1.30 -2.79
N GLY A 53 -15.76 -1.30 -3.21
CA GLY A 53 -14.66 -0.67 -2.48
C GLY A 53 -13.36 -1.45 -2.64
N ALA A 54 -12.25 -0.79 -2.31
CA ALA A 54 -10.99 -1.49 -2.11
C ALA A 54 -10.91 -1.96 -0.66
N ILE A 55 -10.38 -3.17 -0.45
CA ILE A 55 -10.01 -3.66 0.88
C ILE A 55 -8.53 -3.40 1.04
N ILE A 56 -8.15 -2.76 2.15
CA ILE A 56 -6.76 -2.49 2.49
C ILE A 56 -6.29 -3.57 3.43
N PHE A 57 -5.26 -4.31 3.04
CA PHE A 57 -4.59 -5.30 3.86
C PHE A 57 -3.31 -4.67 4.41
N GLN A 58 -3.16 -4.67 5.73
CA GLN A 58 -1.99 -4.12 6.39
C GLN A 58 -0.81 -5.10 6.32
N ASN A 59 0.42 -4.61 6.33
CA ASN A 59 1.64 -5.45 6.28
C ASN A 59 1.84 -6.42 7.47
N ASN A 60 0.99 -6.35 8.48
CA ASN A 60 0.94 -7.24 9.65
C ASN A 60 -0.32 -8.13 9.64
N ASP A 61 -1.08 -8.11 8.55
CA ASP A 61 -2.24 -8.98 8.38
C ASP A 61 -1.79 -10.44 8.38
N PRO A 62 -2.39 -11.32 9.21
CA PRO A 62 -2.00 -12.72 9.29
C PRO A 62 -2.21 -13.50 7.98
N ASP A 63 -3.01 -13.00 7.04
CA ASP A 63 -3.20 -13.61 5.72
C ASP A 63 -2.03 -13.34 4.76
N LEU A 64 -1.09 -12.45 5.12
CA LEU A 64 0.17 -12.26 4.39
C LEU A 64 1.21 -13.32 4.77
N GLU A 65 1.54 -14.18 3.82
CA GLU A 65 2.51 -15.25 3.98
C GLU A 65 3.92 -14.76 3.65
N TYR A 66 4.62 -14.22 4.65
CA TYR A 66 6.01 -13.79 4.50
C TYR A 66 6.98 -14.98 4.52
N GLY A 67 7.79 -15.12 3.48
CA GLY A 67 8.89 -16.07 3.42
C GLY A 67 10.10 -15.66 4.27
N PRO A 68 11.20 -16.43 4.22
CA PRO A 68 12.45 -16.03 4.86
C PRO A 68 12.98 -14.70 4.34
N GLY A 69 13.66 -13.93 5.21
CA GLY A 69 14.35 -12.68 4.85
C GLY A 69 13.55 -11.39 5.09
N TRP A 70 12.28 -11.49 5.49
CA TRP A 70 11.48 -10.34 5.89
C TRP A 70 11.67 -9.98 7.36
N ASN A 71 11.73 -8.68 7.64
CA ASN A 71 11.84 -8.12 8.98
C ASN A 71 10.77 -7.05 9.18
N HIS A 72 10.16 -7.02 10.36
CA HIS A 72 9.21 -5.98 10.72
C HIS A 72 9.97 -4.79 11.32
N ILE A 73 9.75 -3.60 10.76
CA ILE A 73 10.36 -2.34 11.22
C ILE A 73 9.26 -1.29 11.34
N ASP A 74 8.98 -0.86 12.57
CA ASP A 74 7.95 0.11 12.91
C ASP A 74 6.59 -0.23 12.27
N ASN A 75 6.13 0.57 11.29
CA ASN A 75 4.88 0.40 10.54
C ASN A 75 5.10 -0.20 9.14
N ALA A 76 6.22 -0.87 8.92
CA ALA A 76 6.56 -1.48 7.63
C ALA A 76 7.12 -2.89 7.81
N THR A 77 7.01 -3.69 6.75
CA THR A 77 7.68 -4.98 6.65
C THR A 77 8.66 -4.89 5.49
N MET A 78 9.93 -5.21 5.73
CA MET A 78 11.00 -4.98 4.75
C MET A 78 11.89 -6.19 4.52
N THR A 79 12.51 -6.24 3.35
CA THR A 79 13.55 -7.21 3.01
C THR A 79 14.65 -6.57 2.16
N ASN A 80 15.90 -6.91 2.46
CA ASN A 80 17.07 -6.65 1.61
C ASN A 80 17.69 -7.96 1.08
N GLN A 81 17.02 -9.10 1.30
CA GLN A 81 17.51 -10.41 0.89
C GLN A 81 16.90 -10.80 -0.45
N THR A 82 17.73 -10.92 -1.48
CA THR A 82 17.34 -11.35 -2.83
C THR A 82 16.49 -12.62 -2.78
N GLY A 83 15.40 -12.65 -3.54
CA GLY A 83 14.51 -13.79 -3.64
C GLY A 83 13.53 -13.94 -2.46
N SER A 84 13.56 -13.05 -1.47
CA SER A 84 12.52 -13.00 -0.44
C SER A 84 11.15 -12.77 -1.09
N MET A 85 10.16 -13.54 -0.63
CA MET A 85 8.83 -13.56 -1.21
C MET A 85 7.78 -13.28 -0.14
N VAL A 86 6.72 -12.56 -0.51
CA VAL A 86 5.45 -12.57 0.25
C VAL A 86 4.35 -13.07 -0.68
N ALA A 87 3.43 -13.87 -0.14
CA ALA A 87 2.24 -14.31 -0.85
C ALA A 87 0.98 -13.86 -0.12
N PHE A 88 -0.10 -13.67 -0.88
CA PHE A 88 -1.38 -13.20 -0.36
C PHE A 88 -2.52 -13.73 -1.21
N ASP A 89 -3.51 -14.35 -0.57
CA ASP A 89 -4.73 -14.83 -1.21
C ASP A 89 -5.84 -13.78 -1.05
N PHE A 90 -6.48 -13.39 -2.16
CA PHE A 90 -7.48 -12.32 -2.17
C PHE A 90 -8.68 -12.64 -3.05
N VAL A 91 -9.84 -12.04 -2.73
CA VAL A 91 -11.05 -12.12 -3.55
C VAL A 91 -11.32 -10.75 -4.15
N GLY A 92 -11.27 -10.63 -5.48
CA GLY A 92 -11.42 -9.33 -6.13
C GLY A 92 -11.29 -9.38 -7.65
N THR A 93 -11.10 -8.20 -8.24
CA THR A 93 -10.88 -8.02 -9.69
C THR A 93 -9.63 -7.18 -10.00
N LEU A 94 -8.94 -6.69 -8.98
CA LEU A 94 -7.77 -5.81 -9.09
C LEU A 94 -7.01 -5.84 -7.76
N VAL A 95 -5.68 -5.78 -7.82
CA VAL A 95 -4.82 -5.63 -6.64
C VAL A 95 -3.69 -4.65 -6.91
N SER A 96 -3.37 -3.84 -5.90
CA SER A 96 -2.26 -2.89 -5.92
C SER A 96 -1.44 -3.05 -4.66
N ALA A 97 -0.12 -2.93 -4.80
CA ALA A 97 0.82 -2.96 -3.68
C ALA A 97 1.48 -1.59 -3.51
N PHE A 98 1.72 -1.20 -2.26
CA PHE A 98 2.27 0.10 -1.91
C PHE A 98 3.52 -0.05 -1.02
N THR A 99 4.44 0.91 -1.16
CA THR A 99 5.73 0.96 -0.47
C THR A 99 5.92 2.31 0.23
N ILE A 100 6.90 2.33 1.12
CA ILE A 100 7.56 3.55 1.58
C ILE A 100 8.85 3.72 0.78
N LEU A 101 9.22 4.95 0.48
CA LEU A 101 10.58 5.33 0.11
C LEU A 101 11.16 6.10 1.31
N PRO A 102 11.88 5.43 2.23
CA PRO A 102 12.43 6.08 3.41
C PRO A 102 13.45 7.13 2.99
N LYS A 103 13.58 8.19 3.79
CA LYS A 103 14.55 9.23 3.49
C LYS A 103 15.95 8.63 3.48
N GLU A 104 16.30 7.75 4.41
CA GLU A 104 17.65 7.22 4.62
C GLU A 104 18.30 6.58 3.37
N PHE A 105 17.51 6.13 2.40
CA PHE A 105 17.98 5.55 1.14
C PHE A 105 18.13 6.62 0.05
N PHE A 106 19.22 7.37 0.17
CA PHE A 106 19.60 8.40 -0.78
C PHE A 106 20.62 7.90 -1.78
N GLU A 107 20.16 7.41 -2.93
CA GLU A 107 20.91 7.27 -4.17
C GLU A 107 19.95 6.72 -5.24
N TRP A 108 20.32 6.75 -6.51
CA TRP A 108 19.55 6.20 -7.64
C TRP A 108 19.37 4.67 -7.59
N ASN A 109 19.47 4.09 -6.41
CA ASN A 109 19.41 2.67 -6.21
C ASN A 109 17.97 2.23 -6.42
N SER A 110 17.82 1.38 -7.42
CA SER A 110 16.57 0.72 -7.78
C SER A 110 16.09 -0.15 -6.61
N MET A 111 14.77 -0.29 -6.50
CA MET A 111 14.10 -1.29 -5.69
C MET A 111 13.38 -2.24 -6.65
N PRO A 112 14.13 -3.16 -7.29
CA PRO A 112 13.59 -4.04 -8.30
C PRO A 112 12.88 -5.20 -7.63
N GLY A 113 11.78 -5.60 -8.23
CA GLY A 113 11.05 -6.78 -7.83
C GLY A 113 10.17 -7.26 -8.94
N SER A 114 9.38 -8.28 -8.63
CA SER A 114 8.40 -8.79 -9.55
C SER A 114 7.17 -9.29 -8.81
N TYR A 115 6.04 -9.30 -9.50
CA TYR A 115 4.82 -9.90 -8.99
C TYR A 115 4.23 -10.90 -9.98
N SER A 116 3.49 -11.87 -9.47
CA SER A 116 2.67 -12.79 -10.27
C SER A 116 1.29 -12.95 -9.65
N ILE A 117 0.30 -13.22 -10.50
CA ILE A 117 -1.07 -13.55 -10.10
C ILE A 117 -1.36 -14.97 -10.59
N ASP A 118 -1.92 -15.80 -9.71
CA ASP A 118 -2.39 -17.17 -10.02
C ASP A 118 -1.31 -18.07 -10.65
N ASN A 119 -0.06 -17.95 -10.16
CA ASN A 119 1.12 -18.62 -10.72
C ASN A 119 1.36 -18.34 -12.22
N GLY A 120 0.82 -17.23 -12.73
CA GLY A 120 1.06 -16.76 -14.10
C GLY A 120 2.45 -16.18 -14.31
N SER A 121 2.66 -15.58 -15.48
CA SER A 121 3.92 -14.94 -15.83
C SER A 121 4.27 -13.80 -14.86
N SER A 122 5.51 -13.82 -14.36
CA SER A 122 6.03 -12.77 -13.50
C SER A 122 6.19 -11.45 -14.25
N LYS A 123 5.80 -10.36 -13.61
CA LYS A 123 5.90 -8.99 -14.12
C LYS A 123 6.82 -8.18 -13.23
N SER A 124 7.84 -7.58 -13.83
CA SER A 124 8.79 -6.76 -13.09
C SER A 124 8.19 -5.40 -12.75
N PHE A 125 8.59 -4.90 -11.58
CA PHE A 125 8.47 -3.50 -11.21
C PHE A 125 9.84 -3.01 -10.75
N ASP A 126 10.06 -1.71 -10.92
CA ASP A 126 11.26 -1.05 -10.44
C ASP A 126 10.86 0.33 -9.95
N GLN A 127 11.04 0.56 -8.65
CA GLN A 127 10.91 1.89 -8.08
C GLN A 127 12.28 2.48 -7.80
N THR A 128 12.50 3.70 -8.28
CA THR A 128 13.75 4.42 -8.06
C THR A 128 13.58 5.38 -6.89
N GLY A 129 14.62 5.48 -6.06
CA GLY A 129 14.65 6.45 -4.96
C GLY A 129 14.50 7.89 -5.45
N HIS A 130 13.93 8.75 -4.61
CA HIS A 130 13.79 10.17 -4.92
C HIS A 130 15.02 10.99 -4.48
N LEU A 131 15.29 12.09 -5.18
CA LEU A 131 16.42 13.00 -4.90
C LEU A 131 16.28 13.82 -3.61
N SER A 132 15.15 13.76 -2.92
CA SER A 132 14.86 14.64 -1.79
C SER A 132 15.39 14.07 -0.49
N ARG A 133 16.35 14.79 0.13
CA ARG A 133 16.93 14.41 1.43
C ARG A 133 16.07 14.64 2.66
N VAL A 134 14.87 15.18 2.45
CA VAL A 134 14.17 15.92 3.51
C VAL A 134 13.02 15.11 4.10
N VAL A 135 12.37 14.26 3.30
CA VAL A 135 11.14 13.56 3.71
C VAL A 135 11.10 12.14 3.15
N ALA A 136 10.53 11.21 3.93
CA ALA A 136 10.11 9.91 3.42
C ALA A 136 8.83 10.08 2.59
N TYR A 137 8.67 9.27 1.54
CA TYR A 137 7.46 9.23 0.73
C TYR A 137 6.67 7.96 1.05
N TYR A 138 5.45 8.15 1.55
CA TYR A 138 4.53 7.07 1.88
C TYR A 138 3.57 6.81 0.70
N ASN A 139 2.86 5.69 0.75
CA ASN A 139 1.81 5.33 -0.21
C ASN A 139 2.28 5.40 -1.68
N GLN A 140 3.54 5.02 -1.93
CA GLN A 140 4.06 4.92 -3.28
C GLN A 140 3.62 3.60 -3.88
N ARG A 141 2.89 3.64 -5.00
CA ARG A 141 2.43 2.41 -5.64
C ARG A 141 3.61 1.68 -6.29
N LEU A 142 3.83 0.42 -5.92
CA LEU A 142 4.79 -0.48 -6.56
C LEU A 142 4.27 -0.94 -7.91
N PHE A 143 3.04 -1.46 -7.92
CA PHE A 143 2.36 -1.93 -9.11
C PHE A 143 0.84 -1.94 -8.89
N GLU A 144 0.13 -2.13 -10.01
CA GLU A 144 -1.28 -2.47 -10.06
C GLU A 144 -1.41 -3.64 -11.04
N SER A 145 -2.20 -4.65 -10.69
CA SER A 145 -2.50 -5.74 -11.60
C SER A 145 -3.36 -5.22 -12.77
N PRO A 146 -3.32 -5.87 -13.95
CA PRO A 146 -4.42 -5.71 -14.90
C PRO A 146 -5.76 -6.13 -14.28
N PRO A 147 -6.89 -5.75 -14.90
CA PRO A 147 -8.19 -6.27 -14.50
C PRO A 147 -8.21 -7.81 -14.53
N LEU A 148 -8.74 -8.39 -13.47
CA LEU A 148 -8.91 -9.84 -13.26
C LEU A 148 -10.41 -10.19 -13.34
N ALA A 149 -10.70 -11.47 -13.58
CA ALA A 149 -12.06 -11.96 -13.39
C ALA A 149 -12.46 -11.84 -11.92
N SER A 150 -13.74 -11.70 -11.61
CA SER A 150 -14.16 -11.71 -10.20
C SER A 150 -13.98 -13.12 -9.63
N GLY A 151 -13.18 -13.24 -8.56
CA GLY A 151 -12.94 -14.52 -7.93
C GLY A 151 -11.80 -14.49 -6.93
N HIS A 152 -11.39 -15.68 -6.53
CA HIS A 152 -10.23 -15.91 -5.66
C HIS A 152 -8.96 -15.91 -6.50
N HIS A 153 -7.94 -15.21 -6.03
CA HIS A 153 -6.64 -15.04 -6.67
C HIS A 153 -5.50 -15.17 -5.67
N LYS A 154 -4.33 -15.58 -6.14
CA LYS A 154 -3.11 -15.59 -5.34
C LYS A 154 -2.08 -14.62 -5.91
N LEU A 155 -1.71 -13.63 -5.12
CA LEU A 155 -0.61 -12.71 -5.39
C LEU A 155 0.68 -13.27 -4.79
N ALA A 156 1.78 -13.20 -5.55
CA ALA A 156 3.12 -13.38 -5.03
C ALA A 156 4.01 -12.20 -5.44
N ILE A 157 4.73 -11.61 -4.50
CA ILE A 157 5.70 -10.54 -4.71
C ILE A 157 7.09 -11.06 -4.33
N ILE A 158 8.07 -10.88 -5.21
CA ILE A 158 9.45 -11.32 -5.01
C ILE A 158 10.38 -10.12 -5.13
N TYR A 159 11.25 -9.95 -4.14
CA TYR A 159 12.32 -8.95 -4.20
C TYR A 159 13.46 -9.45 -5.09
N ALA A 160 13.85 -8.65 -6.09
CA ALA A 160 14.89 -8.98 -7.06
C ALA A 160 16.20 -8.22 -6.80
N GLY A 161 16.26 -7.45 -5.71
CA GLY A 161 17.44 -6.66 -5.37
C GLY A 161 18.48 -7.40 -4.56
N ASN A 162 19.42 -6.66 -3.97
CA ASN A 162 20.55 -7.16 -3.18
C ASN A 162 20.95 -6.15 -2.09
N SER A 163 22.00 -6.44 -1.33
CA SER A 163 22.46 -5.59 -0.23
C SER A 163 23.05 -4.23 -0.63
N GLU A 164 23.31 -4.01 -1.92
CA GLU A 164 23.86 -2.77 -2.47
C GLU A 164 22.78 -1.82 -2.99
N ILE A 165 21.53 -2.29 -3.10
CA ILE A 165 20.40 -1.50 -3.59
C ILE A 165 19.28 -1.39 -2.56
N ASN A 166 18.24 -0.63 -2.90
CA ASN A 166 17.21 -0.27 -1.92
C ASN A 166 16.41 -1.52 -1.48
N PRO A 167 16.22 -1.73 -0.16
CA PRO A 167 15.35 -2.79 0.35
C PRO A 167 13.92 -2.61 -0.14
N LEU A 168 13.17 -3.71 -0.28
CA LEU A 168 11.73 -3.66 -0.51
C LEU A 168 11.00 -3.40 0.79
N TYR A 169 10.11 -2.41 0.80
CA TYR A 169 9.20 -2.10 1.90
C TYR A 169 7.76 -2.39 1.49
N LEU A 170 6.99 -2.99 2.38
CA LEU A 170 5.54 -3.07 2.31
C LEU A 170 4.97 -2.30 3.49
N LEU A 171 4.18 -1.29 3.15
CA LEU A 171 3.60 -0.35 4.10
C LEU A 171 2.24 -0.88 4.62
N SER A 172 1.96 -0.72 5.90
CA SER A 172 0.58 -0.60 6.39
C SER A 172 0.17 0.86 6.32
N ASP A 173 -0.99 1.16 5.74
CA ASP A 173 -1.56 2.50 5.86
C ASP A 173 -1.79 2.81 7.36
N CYS A 174 -1.42 4.02 7.77
CA CYS A 174 -1.56 4.53 9.14
C CYS A 174 -2.94 5.12 9.38
#